data_AF-A0AAV2A911-F1
#
_entry.id   AF-A0AAV2A911-F1
#
_cell.length_a   1.000
_cell.length_b   1.000
_cell.length_c   1.000
_cell.angle_alpha   90.00
_cell.angle_beta   90.00
_cell.angle_gamma   90.00
#
_symmetry.space_group_name_H-M   'P 1'
#
loop_
_entity.id
_entity.type
_entity.pdbx_description
1 polymer ?
#
loop_
_entity_poly.entity_id
_entity_poly.type
_entity_poly.pdbx_seq_one_letter_code
_entity_poly.pdbx_strand_id
1 'polypeptide(L)'
;MKRLLTITSLLLILMAYVERLEGSMEEDEVYECFIQVLCFHDKVKEIYELTTVAGDENAKRYIEELTKASGIKFPENSLENCYHFKEVICKMPEDERKKMFMDWSASVGEYVLDICQSRKALLCMKADIAAAEFANFLAKYKAMGVCQRGEEVLTEMVPGSTKKKGSLPIG
;
A
#
# COMPACT_ATOMS: atom_id res chain seq x y z
N MET A 1 42.79 3.21 -0.31
CA MET A 1 42.04 3.65 0.89
C MET A 1 40.74 4.40 0.60
N LYS A 2 40.64 5.31 -0.39
CA LYS A 2 39.39 6.05 -0.69
C LYS A 2 38.20 5.19 -1.14
N ARG A 3 38.42 4.09 -1.89
CA ARG A 3 37.35 3.19 -2.36
C ARG A 3 36.69 2.35 -1.25
N LEU A 4 37.46 1.95 -0.23
CA LEU A 4 36.91 1.18 0.90
C LEU A 4 35.98 2.05 1.74
N LEU A 5 36.38 3.30 1.99
CA LEU A 5 35.58 4.28 2.73
C LEU A 5 34.24 4.57 2.02
N THR A 6 34.22 4.65 0.69
CA THR A 6 32.97 4.86 -0.08
C THR A 6 32.01 3.68 0.03
N ILE A 7 32.52 2.45 -0.03
CA ILE A 7 31.69 1.24 0.09
C ILE A 7 31.13 1.10 1.51
N THR A 8 31.95 1.36 2.53
CA THR A 8 31.50 1.33 3.93
C THR A 8 30.50 2.45 4.23
N SER A 9 30.68 3.65 3.67
CA SER A 9 29.68 4.73 3.78
C SER A 9 28.36 4.40 3.08
N LEU A 10 28.39 3.72 1.92
CA LEU A 10 27.18 3.26 1.23
C LEU A 10 26.43 2.20 2.01
N LEU A 11 27.14 1.23 2.61
CA LEU A 11 26.55 0.21 3.47
C LEU A 11 25.96 0.82 4.74
N LEU A 12 26.63 1.80 5.35
CA LEU A 12 26.12 2.51 6.54
C LEU A 12 24.92 3.40 6.21
N ILE A 13 24.86 3.99 5.01
CA ILE A 13 23.67 4.72 4.55
C ILE A 13 22.51 3.75 4.31
N LEU A 14 22.77 2.59 3.71
CA LEU A 14 21.74 1.54 3.53
C LEU A 14 21.26 0.98 4.87
N MET A 15 22.16 0.71 5.83
CA MET A 15 21.76 0.26 7.16
C MET A 15 21.03 1.35 7.95
N ALA A 16 21.44 2.62 7.86
CA ALA A 16 20.71 3.74 8.46
C ALA A 16 19.35 3.98 7.79
N TYR A 17 19.19 3.67 6.50
CA TYR A 17 17.90 3.74 5.80
C TYR A 17 16.99 2.57 6.20
N VAL A 18 17.56 1.37 6.39
CA VAL A 18 16.87 0.19 6.92
C VAL A 18 16.46 0.38 8.38
N GLU A 19 17.33 0.92 9.25
CA GLU A 19 17.03 1.25 10.65
C GLU A 19 16.04 2.42 10.78
N ARG A 20 16.03 3.38 9.83
CA ARG A 20 15.00 4.43 9.80
C ARG A 20 13.66 3.93 9.25
N LEU A 21 13.68 2.82 8.51
CA LEU A 21 12.53 2.02 8.09
C LEU A 21 12.12 0.95 9.12
N GLU A 22 12.86 0.76 10.23
CA GLU A 22 12.44 -0.07 11.39
C GLU A 22 11.24 0.54 12.16
N GLY A 23 10.42 1.36 11.48
CA GLY A 23 9.10 1.78 11.88
C GLY A 23 8.03 0.70 11.65
N SER A 24 8.16 -0.41 12.37
CA SER A 24 7.06 -1.22 12.93
C SER A 24 6.25 -2.19 12.08
N MET A 25 6.42 -2.34 10.76
CA MET A 25 5.56 -3.23 9.96
C MET A 25 6.34 -4.10 8.96
N GLU A 26 6.11 -5.41 9.00
CA GLU A 26 6.56 -6.35 7.96
C GLU A 26 5.80 -6.10 6.64
N GLU A 27 6.35 -6.54 5.51
CA GLU A 27 5.75 -6.34 4.17
C GLU A 27 4.29 -6.81 4.09
N ASP A 28 3.98 -7.96 4.68
CA ASP A 28 2.62 -8.49 4.78
C ASP A 28 1.71 -7.62 5.66
N GLU A 29 2.23 -7.04 6.74
CA GLU A 29 1.47 -6.10 7.56
C GLU A 29 1.19 -4.81 6.82
N VAL A 30 2.15 -4.31 6.03
CA VAL A 30 1.98 -3.11 5.18
C VAL A 30 0.87 -3.34 4.17
N TYR A 31 0.86 -4.49 3.47
CA TYR A 31 -0.21 -4.87 2.56
C TYR A 31 -1.57 -4.90 3.29
N GLU A 32 -1.65 -5.62 4.40
CA GLU A 32 -2.90 -5.78 5.15
C GLU A 32 -3.45 -4.44 5.63
N CYS A 33 -2.59 -3.60 6.20
CA CYS A 33 -2.94 -2.27 6.67
C CYS A 33 -3.43 -1.39 5.52
N PHE A 34 -2.72 -1.38 4.39
CA PHE A 34 -3.12 -0.64 3.20
C PHE A 34 -4.50 -1.08 2.70
N ILE A 35 -4.76 -2.39 2.62
CA ILE A 35 -6.05 -2.93 2.19
C ILE A 35 -7.17 -2.62 3.21
N GLN A 36 -6.91 -2.73 4.51
CA GLN A 36 -7.88 -2.33 5.54
C GLN A 36 -8.29 -0.87 5.38
N VAL A 37 -7.31 0.01 5.25
CA VAL A 37 -7.52 1.45 5.14
C VAL A 37 -8.23 1.83 3.83
N LEU A 38 -7.84 1.23 2.71
CA LEU A 38 -8.43 1.46 1.39
C LEU A 38 -9.85 0.89 1.27
N CYS A 39 -10.02 -0.40 1.57
CA CYS A 39 -11.23 -1.15 1.26
C CYS A 39 -12.29 -1.07 2.34
N PHE A 40 -11.91 -1.09 3.62
CA PHE A 40 -12.84 -1.23 4.74
C PHE A 40 -13.07 0.08 5.50
N HIS A 41 -12.09 0.98 5.52
CA HIS A 41 -12.20 2.29 6.20
C HIS A 41 -12.38 3.49 5.27
N ASP A 42 -12.46 3.26 3.95
CA ASP A 42 -12.78 4.25 2.93
C ASP A 42 -11.90 5.52 2.96
N LYS A 43 -10.61 5.35 3.20
CA LYS A 43 -9.66 6.47 3.31
C LYS A 43 -9.02 6.86 1.98
N VAL A 44 -9.78 6.71 0.89
CA VAL A 44 -9.33 7.01 -0.48
C VAL A 44 -8.78 8.44 -0.60
N LYS A 45 -9.43 9.41 0.04
CA LYS A 45 -8.97 10.81 0.00
C LYS A 45 -7.60 11.00 0.65
N GLU A 46 -7.37 10.40 1.82
CA GLU A 46 -6.07 10.48 2.50
C GLU A 46 -4.99 9.77 1.65
N ILE A 47 -5.32 8.64 1.02
CA ILE A 47 -4.42 7.94 0.08
C ILE A 47 -4.09 8.82 -1.14
N TYR A 48 -5.07 9.50 -1.73
CA TYR A 48 -4.85 10.44 -2.82
C TYR A 48 -3.97 11.62 -2.38
N GLU A 49 -4.16 12.17 -1.18
CA GLU A 49 -3.31 13.24 -0.66
C GLU A 49 -1.84 12.78 -0.57
N LEU A 50 -1.56 11.52 -0.22
CA LEU A 50 -0.20 10.97 -0.24
C LEU A 50 0.41 10.93 -1.65
N THR A 51 -0.38 10.61 -2.69
CA THR A 51 0.14 10.63 -4.07
C THR A 51 0.49 12.05 -4.51
N THR A 52 -0.19 13.08 -4.01
CA THR A 52 0.14 14.48 -4.31
C THR A 52 1.47 14.94 -3.69
N VAL A 53 1.85 14.38 -2.54
CA VAL A 53 3.13 14.68 -1.86
C VAL A 53 4.33 14.25 -2.73
N ALA A 54 4.18 13.15 -3.46
CA ALA A 54 5.22 12.67 -4.38
C ALA A 54 5.46 13.64 -5.56
N GLY A 55 4.49 14.52 -5.86
CA GLY A 55 4.48 15.42 -7.00
C GLY A 55 4.15 14.72 -8.32
N ASP A 56 3.71 15.51 -9.31
CA ASP A 56 3.09 15.02 -10.54
C ASP A 56 3.89 13.95 -11.30
N GLU A 57 5.22 14.12 -11.41
CA GLU A 57 6.07 13.17 -12.14
C GLU A 57 6.13 11.80 -11.46
N ASN A 58 6.37 11.78 -10.13
CA ASN A 58 6.39 10.53 -9.37
C ASN A 58 4.99 9.92 -9.31
N ALA A 59 3.95 10.72 -9.07
CA ALA A 59 2.57 10.24 -9.01
C ALA A 59 2.13 9.60 -10.33
N LYS A 60 2.44 10.24 -11.46
CA LYS A 60 2.23 9.67 -12.79
C LYS A 60 2.97 8.34 -12.93
N ARG A 61 4.23 8.29 -12.51
CA ARG A 61 5.02 7.06 -12.60
C ARG A 61 4.46 5.93 -11.76
N TYR A 62 4.01 6.21 -10.53
CA TYR A 62 3.42 5.20 -9.66
C TYR A 62 2.14 4.60 -10.25
N ILE A 63 1.32 5.42 -10.92
CA ILE A 63 0.12 4.96 -11.64
C ILE A 63 0.48 4.12 -12.87
N GLU A 64 1.54 4.49 -13.60
CA GLU A 64 2.04 3.69 -14.72
C GLU A 64 2.49 2.30 -14.25
N GLU A 65 3.24 2.22 -13.14
CA GLU A 65 3.66 0.93 -12.58
C GLU A 65 2.48 0.12 -12.03
N LEU A 66 1.51 0.79 -11.41
CA LEU A 66 0.28 0.15 -10.95
C LEU A 66 -0.54 -0.43 -12.11
N THR A 67 -0.62 0.31 -13.23
CA THR A 67 -1.29 -0.15 -14.45
C THR A 67 -0.62 -1.40 -15.01
N LYS A 68 0.72 -1.46 -14.98
CA LYS A 68 1.46 -2.65 -15.41
C LYS A 68 1.25 -3.83 -14.46
N ALA A 69 1.30 -3.60 -13.15
CA ALA A 69 1.16 -4.65 -12.14
C ALA A 69 -0.25 -5.27 -12.13
N SER A 70 -1.28 -4.45 -12.31
CA SER A 70 -2.69 -4.90 -12.34
C SER A 70 -3.17 -5.36 -13.71
N GLY A 71 -2.53 -4.93 -14.79
CA GLY A 71 -3.05 -5.06 -16.16
C GLY A 71 -4.28 -4.18 -16.43
N ILE A 72 -4.64 -3.29 -15.50
CA ILE A 72 -5.82 -2.43 -15.57
C ILE A 72 -5.38 -1.00 -15.83
N LYS A 73 -5.95 -0.38 -16.85
CA LYS A 73 -5.61 0.99 -17.21
C LYS A 73 -6.24 1.96 -16.22
N PHE A 74 -5.44 2.47 -15.31
CA PHE A 74 -5.84 3.59 -14.47
C PHE A 74 -5.55 4.91 -15.21
N PRO A 75 -6.51 5.85 -15.26
CA PRO A 75 -6.24 7.16 -15.81
C PRO A 75 -5.33 7.96 -14.85
N GLU A 76 -5.09 9.24 -15.16
CA GLU A 76 -4.19 10.13 -14.41
C GLU A 76 -4.44 10.18 -12.89
N ASN A 77 -3.50 10.77 -12.14
CA ASN A 77 -3.64 10.94 -10.70
C ASN A 77 -4.74 11.94 -10.35
N SER A 78 -5.95 11.43 -10.10
CA SER A 78 -7.11 12.21 -9.66
C SER A 78 -7.84 11.48 -8.54
N LEU A 79 -8.54 12.24 -7.69
CA LEU A 79 -9.33 11.66 -6.61
C LEU A 79 -10.41 10.70 -7.14
N GLU A 80 -11.06 11.04 -8.24
CA GLU A 80 -12.05 10.18 -8.90
C GLU A 80 -11.44 8.85 -9.34
N ASN A 81 -10.24 8.90 -9.92
CA ASN A 81 -9.53 7.69 -10.33
C ASN A 81 -9.04 6.86 -9.15
N CYS A 82 -8.70 7.48 -8.02
CA CYS A 82 -8.41 6.75 -6.77
C CYS A 82 -9.66 6.01 -6.23
N TYR A 83 -10.86 6.59 -6.37
CA TYR A 83 -12.10 5.87 -6.05
C TYR A 83 -12.35 4.71 -7.00
N HIS A 84 -12.15 4.91 -8.31
CA HIS A 84 -12.26 3.83 -9.28
C HIS A 84 -11.26 2.69 -8.99
N PHE A 85 -10.02 3.05 -8.64
CA PHE A 85 -9.00 2.12 -8.19
C PHE A 85 -9.47 1.28 -7.00
N LYS A 86 -10.02 1.93 -5.95
CA LYS A 86 -10.62 1.22 -4.82
C LYS A 86 -11.67 0.20 -5.27
N GLU A 87 -12.63 0.62 -6.11
CA GLU A 87 -13.72 -0.24 -6.55
C GLU A 87 -13.24 -1.51 -7.26
N VAL A 88 -12.16 -1.40 -8.02
CA VAL A 88 -11.53 -2.49 -8.74
C VAL A 88 -10.75 -3.39 -7.76
N ILE A 89 -9.81 -2.81 -7.02
CA ILE A 89 -8.90 -3.57 -6.16
C ILE A 89 -9.63 -4.30 -5.04
N CYS A 90 -10.63 -3.67 -4.42
CA CYS A 90 -11.36 -4.28 -3.32
C CYS A 90 -12.25 -5.46 -3.74
N LYS A 91 -12.49 -5.62 -5.05
CA LYS A 91 -13.23 -6.77 -5.63
C LYS A 91 -12.31 -7.86 -6.17
N MET A 92 -11.00 -7.62 -6.26
CA MET A 92 -10.04 -8.64 -6.70
C MET A 92 -9.92 -9.75 -5.66
N PRO A 93 -9.70 -11.01 -6.10
CA PRO A 93 -9.31 -12.09 -5.20
C PRO A 93 -8.07 -11.71 -4.36
N GLU A 94 -8.00 -12.17 -3.12
CA GLU A 94 -6.93 -11.79 -2.19
C GLU A 94 -5.53 -12.07 -2.74
N ASP A 95 -5.32 -13.26 -3.32
CA ASP A 95 -4.04 -13.67 -3.91
C ASP A 95 -3.63 -12.76 -5.08
N GLU A 96 -4.57 -12.44 -5.98
CA GLU A 96 -4.31 -11.54 -7.11
C GLU A 96 -4.02 -10.12 -6.63
N ARG A 97 -4.79 -9.64 -5.64
CA ARG A 97 -4.61 -8.32 -5.03
C ARG A 97 -3.27 -8.21 -4.31
N LYS A 98 -2.88 -9.23 -3.56
CA LYS A 98 -1.59 -9.30 -2.86
C LYS A 98 -0.46 -9.31 -3.89
N LYS A 99 -0.52 -10.20 -4.88
CA LYS A 99 0.48 -10.24 -5.95
C LYS A 99 0.65 -8.88 -6.65
N MET A 100 -0.46 -8.25 -7.04
CA MET A 100 -0.44 -6.93 -7.68
C MET A 100 0.21 -5.87 -6.79
N PHE A 101 -0.12 -5.84 -5.50
CA PHE A 101 0.45 -4.89 -4.55
C PHE A 101 1.97 -5.07 -4.41
N MET A 102 2.45 -6.30 -4.34
CA MET A 102 3.87 -6.63 -4.21
C MET A 102 4.65 -6.27 -5.47
N ASP A 103 4.12 -6.64 -6.64
CA ASP A 103 4.72 -6.31 -7.94
C ASP A 103 4.81 -4.78 -8.13
N TRP A 104 3.74 -4.06 -7.77
CA TRP A 104 3.69 -2.61 -7.81
C TRP A 104 4.71 -1.98 -6.85
N SER A 105 4.74 -2.43 -5.59
CA SER A 105 5.65 -1.91 -4.56
C SER A 105 7.11 -2.12 -4.94
N ALA A 106 7.45 -3.30 -5.46
CA ALA A 106 8.79 -3.60 -5.96
C ALA A 106 9.18 -2.67 -7.10
N SER A 107 8.31 -2.49 -8.10
CA SER A 107 8.58 -1.64 -9.26
C SER A 107 8.71 -0.15 -8.90
N VAL A 108 7.87 0.34 -7.98
CA VAL A 108 8.00 1.70 -7.43
C VAL A 108 9.32 1.85 -6.68
N GLY A 109 9.71 0.85 -5.88
CA GLY A 109 11.00 0.84 -5.17
C GLY A 109 12.19 0.93 -6.12
N GLU A 110 12.20 0.13 -7.19
CA GLU A 110 13.24 0.17 -8.23
C GLU A 110 13.33 1.55 -8.90
N TYR A 111 12.19 2.16 -9.25
CA TYR A 111 12.16 3.50 -9.82
C TYR A 111 12.73 4.56 -8.86
N VAL A 112 12.36 4.51 -7.58
CA VAL A 112 12.88 5.45 -6.56
C VAL A 112 14.39 5.31 -6.42
N LEU A 113 14.91 4.08 -6.40
CA LEU A 113 16.35 3.82 -6.38
C LEU A 113 17.05 4.44 -7.60
N ASP A 114 16.49 4.26 -8.80
CA ASP A 114 17.06 4.80 -10.04
C ASP A 114 17.14 6.34 -10.03
N ILE A 115 16.04 7.02 -9.66
CA ILE A 115 16.02 8.50 -9.63
C ILE A 115 16.95 9.07 -8.56
N CYS A 116 17.10 8.38 -7.43
CA CYS A 116 18.00 8.78 -6.36
C CYS A 116 19.47 8.57 -6.72
N GLN A 117 19.81 7.52 -7.48
CA GLN A 117 21.17 7.30 -8.00
C GLN A 117 21.51 8.26 -9.15
N SER A 118 20.54 8.59 -10.00
CA SER A 118 20.71 9.42 -11.20
C SER A 118 20.87 10.93 -10.93
N ARG A 119 21.11 11.34 -9.68
CA ARG A 119 21.21 12.75 -9.24
C ARG A 119 19.97 13.61 -9.55
N LYS A 120 18.80 12.99 -9.73
CA LYS A 120 17.52 13.73 -9.82
C LYS A 120 17.06 14.14 -8.43
N ALA A 121 17.84 15.01 -7.78
CA ALA A 121 17.73 15.32 -6.35
C ALA A 121 16.32 15.75 -5.93
N LEU A 122 15.62 16.53 -6.77
CA LEU A 122 14.25 16.98 -6.48
C LEU A 122 13.24 15.83 -6.50
N LEU A 123 13.30 14.93 -7.49
CA LEU A 123 12.38 13.79 -7.57
C LEU A 123 12.65 12.79 -6.45
N CYS A 124 13.93 12.53 -6.17
CA CYS A 124 14.35 11.69 -5.05
C CYS A 124 13.86 12.26 -3.71
N MET A 125 14.05 13.55 -3.46
CA MET A 125 13.57 14.21 -2.24
C MET A 125 12.05 14.12 -2.10
N LYS A 126 11.29 14.32 -3.17
CA LYS A 126 9.83 14.17 -3.13
C LYS A 126 9.39 12.73 -2.87
N ALA A 127 10.10 11.75 -3.43
CA ALA A 127 9.84 10.33 -3.17
C ALA A 127 10.14 9.96 -1.71
N ASP A 128 11.25 10.46 -1.15
CA ASP A 128 11.62 10.27 0.26
C ASP A 128 10.56 10.86 1.21
N ILE A 129 10.08 12.08 0.94
CA ILE A 129 9.00 12.70 1.70
C ILE A 129 7.70 11.90 1.58
N ALA A 130 7.33 11.48 0.37
CA ALA A 130 6.11 10.68 0.17
C ALA A 130 6.18 9.32 0.88
N ALA A 131 7.34 8.67 0.88
CA ALA A 131 7.57 7.42 1.61
C ALA A 131 7.44 7.62 3.13
N ALA A 132 8.00 8.72 3.66
CA ALA A 132 7.86 9.06 5.08
C ALA A 132 6.40 9.36 5.47
N GLU A 133 5.66 10.11 4.64
CA GLU A 133 4.24 10.39 4.87
C GLU A 133 3.39 9.11 4.77
N PHE A 134 3.70 8.21 3.84
CA PHE A 134 3.04 6.90 3.74
C PHE A 134 3.30 6.04 4.98
N ALA A 135 4.54 6.00 5.48
CA ALA A 135 4.87 5.30 6.72
C ALA A 135 4.12 5.89 7.93
N ASN A 136 4.08 7.22 8.06
CA ASN A 136 3.32 7.90 9.12
C ASN A 136 1.82 7.61 9.02
N PHE A 137 1.27 7.58 7.81
CA PHE A 137 -0.11 7.23 7.54
C PHE A 137 -0.42 5.81 8.02
N LEU A 138 0.38 4.82 7.66
CA LEU A 138 0.17 3.43 8.12
C LEU A 138 0.35 3.31 9.64
N ALA A 139 1.36 3.96 10.21
CA ALA A 139 1.59 3.97 11.65
C ALA A 139 0.39 4.56 12.42
N LYS A 140 -0.22 5.65 11.91
CA LYS A 140 -1.47 6.23 12.44
C LYS A 140 -2.58 5.18 12.48
N TYR A 141 -2.84 4.49 11.38
CA TYR A 141 -3.92 3.48 11.31
C TYR A 141 -3.61 2.22 12.13
N LYS A 142 -2.35 1.82 12.21
CA LYS A 142 -1.89 0.75 13.12
C LYS A 142 -2.16 1.13 14.58
N ALA A 143 -1.81 2.34 15.00
CA ALA A 143 -2.08 2.84 16.37
C ALA A 143 -3.58 2.95 16.69
N MET A 144 -4.43 3.12 15.68
CA MET A 144 -5.89 3.11 15.81
C MET A 144 -6.50 1.69 15.86
N GLY A 145 -5.68 0.64 15.72
CA GLY A 145 -6.16 -0.75 15.68
C GLY A 145 -6.79 -1.17 14.35
N VAL A 146 -6.71 -0.34 13.30
CA VAL A 146 -7.29 -0.63 11.97
C VAL A 146 -6.53 -1.75 11.25
N CYS A 147 -5.22 -1.86 11.49
CA CYS A 147 -4.35 -2.76 10.73
C CYS A 147 -4.23 -4.16 11.35
N GLN A 148 -5.17 -4.55 12.20
CA GLN A 148 -5.27 -5.92 12.73
C GLN A 148 -6.17 -6.74 11.81
N ARG A 149 -5.70 -7.94 11.44
CA ARG A 149 -6.48 -8.88 10.62
C ARG A 149 -7.72 -9.30 11.41
N GLY A 150 -8.90 -8.84 10.99
CA GLY A 150 -10.16 -9.33 11.55
C GLY A 150 -10.41 -10.76 11.07
N GLU A 151 -10.27 -11.75 11.95
CA GLU A 151 -10.76 -13.12 11.71
C GLU A 151 -12.30 -13.21 11.57
N GLU A 152 -13.05 -12.11 11.70
CA GLU A 152 -14.51 -12.15 11.89
C GLU A 152 -15.41 -11.74 10.69
N VAL A 153 -14.89 -11.39 9.50
CA VAL A 153 -15.75 -10.82 8.42
C VAL A 153 -16.15 -11.81 7.31
N LEU A 154 -15.77 -13.09 7.38
CA LEU A 154 -16.07 -14.06 6.30
C LEU A 154 -17.17 -15.10 6.59
N THR A 155 -17.85 -15.06 7.73
CA THR A 155 -18.87 -16.09 8.06
C THR A 155 -20.34 -15.73 7.79
N GLU A 156 -20.69 -14.51 7.37
CA GLU A 156 -22.11 -14.15 7.17
C GLU A 156 -22.45 -13.64 5.78
N MET A 157 -22.15 -14.43 4.73
CA MET A 157 -22.88 -14.29 3.45
C MET A 157 -23.10 -15.65 2.78
N VAL A 158 -23.98 -16.47 3.37
CA VAL A 158 -24.70 -17.51 2.61
C VAL A 158 -26.20 -17.26 2.72
N PRO A 159 -26.82 -16.54 1.76
CA PRO A 159 -28.27 -16.44 1.69
C PRO A 159 -28.80 -17.66 0.93
N GLY A 160 -29.19 -18.71 1.65
CA GLY A 160 -29.82 -19.86 1.00
C GLY A 160 -29.92 -21.11 1.84
N SER A 161 -30.84 -21.13 2.80
CA SER A 161 -31.44 -22.39 3.28
C SER A 161 -32.82 -22.11 3.86
N THR A 162 -33.82 -22.26 3.00
CA THR A 162 -35.23 -22.32 3.35
C THR A 162 -35.55 -23.62 4.09
N LYS A 163 -36.40 -23.50 5.12
CA LYS A 163 -37.28 -24.50 5.75
C LYS A 163 -36.64 -25.60 6.63
N LYS A 164 -37.00 -25.57 7.92
CA LYS A 164 -38.04 -26.47 8.48
C LYS A 164 -38.65 -25.92 9.77
N LYS A 165 -39.99 -25.80 9.76
CA LYS A 165 -40.86 -25.71 10.96
C LYS A 165 -40.63 -26.95 11.84
N GLY A 166 -40.59 -26.76 13.15
CA GLY A 166 -40.57 -27.84 14.14
C GLY A 166 -40.80 -27.31 15.57
N SER A 167 -42.08 -27.11 15.90
CA SER A 167 -42.75 -27.32 17.20
C SER A 167 -41.96 -27.28 18.53
N LEU A 168 -42.51 -26.49 19.49
CA LEU A 168 -42.34 -26.58 20.94
C LEU A 168 -42.35 -28.04 21.47
N PRO A 169 -41.80 -28.23 22.68
CA PRO A 169 -42.72 -28.70 23.73
C PRO A 169 -42.59 -27.92 25.05
N ILE A 170 -43.75 -27.79 25.67
CA ILE A 170 -44.02 -27.49 27.07
C ILE A 170 -43.50 -28.67 27.91
N GLY A 171 -42.89 -28.36 29.06
CA GLY A 171 -42.53 -29.31 30.11
C GLY A 171 -41.99 -28.56 31.31
#